data_AF-A0A2V9C431-F1
#
_entry.id   AF-A0A2V9C431-F1
#
_cell.length_a   1.000
_cell.length_b   1.000
_cell.length_c   1.000
_cell.angle_alpha   90.00
_cell.angle_beta   90.00
_cell.angle_gamma   90.00
#
_symmetry.space_group_name_H-M   'P 1'
#
loop_
_entity.id
_entity.type
_entity.pdbx_description
1 polymer ?
#
loop_
_entity_poly.entity_id
_entity_poly.type
_entity_poly.pdbx_seq_one_letter_code
_entity_poly.pdbx_strand_id
1 'polypeptide(L)'
;MHNKDTSEEHPMRAARWLLIFFLSMLCLSAAQERRTYIGRYLTDFRGPQVYKDQKGGTLLYVETDGRHVAAISRDGRLLWNRDPFNDAHLPFYRTEKPQIVYIGPVSKFDLPVGWERDKCVAIAFNSSQFGVMRIFDGEFKFQGQD
;
A
#
# COMPACT_ATOMS: atom_id res chain seq x y z
N MET A 1 54.96 -60.55 35.18
CA MET A 1 53.75 -61.34 34.87
C MET A 1 52.59 -60.37 34.73
N HIS A 2 52.21 -60.10 33.48
CA HIS A 2 50.91 -59.62 32.97
C HIS A 2 50.19 -58.43 33.65
N ASN A 3 50.26 -57.27 33.00
CA ASN A 3 49.21 -56.25 33.02
C ASN A 3 47.91 -56.85 32.49
N LYS A 4 46.77 -56.52 33.13
CA LYS A 4 45.44 -56.78 32.57
C LYS A 4 44.73 -55.45 32.32
N ASP A 5 44.21 -55.36 31.11
CA ASP A 5 43.57 -54.24 30.45
C ASP A 5 42.56 -53.45 31.28
N THR A 6 42.74 -52.14 31.28
CA THR A 6 41.67 -51.14 31.42
C THR A 6 41.73 -50.18 30.22
N SER A 7 41.65 -50.74 29.01
CA SER A 7 41.81 -49.97 27.76
C SER A 7 40.53 -49.86 26.90
N GLU A 8 39.34 -50.20 27.42
CA GLU A 8 38.13 -50.20 26.58
C GLU A 8 37.01 -49.23 26.99
N GLU A 9 37.02 -48.61 28.18
CA GLU A 9 35.93 -47.68 28.56
C GLU A 9 36.11 -46.24 28.05
N HIS A 10 37.35 -45.82 27.80
CA HIS A 10 37.66 -44.46 27.34
C HIS A 10 37.28 -44.14 25.88
N PRO A 11 37.52 -45.01 24.88
CA PRO A 11 37.28 -44.65 23.47
C PRO A 11 35.79 -44.52 23.15
N MET A 12 34.93 -45.35 23.77
CA MET A 12 33.48 -45.30 23.54
C MET A 12 32.83 -44.03 24.09
N ARG A 13 33.32 -43.47 25.20
CA ARG A 13 32.84 -42.19 25.73
C ARG A 13 33.23 -41.03 24.83
N ALA A 14 34.49 -40.98 24.38
CA ALA A 14 34.98 -39.94 23.47
C ALA A 14 34.25 -39.95 22.11
N ALA A 15 34.02 -41.14 21.54
CA ALA A 15 33.26 -41.31 20.30
C ALA A 15 31.82 -40.80 20.42
N ARG A 16 31.18 -41.02 21.58
CA ARG A 16 29.82 -40.57 21.86
C ARG A 16 29.72 -39.04 21.99
N TRP A 17 30.72 -38.39 22.59
CA TRP A 17 30.81 -36.91 22.63
C TRP A 17 31.06 -36.30 21.25
N LEU A 18 31.92 -36.92 20.43
CA LEU A 18 32.14 -36.51 19.05
C LEU A 18 30.87 -36.64 18.21
N LEU A 19 30.13 -37.74 18.35
CA LEU A 19 28.88 -37.94 17.63
C LEU A 19 27.82 -36.89 17.99
N ILE A 20 27.71 -36.54 19.28
CA ILE A 20 26.80 -35.48 19.77
C ILE A 20 27.23 -34.11 19.22
N PHE A 21 28.53 -33.83 19.18
CA PHE A 21 29.08 -32.59 18.62
C PHE A 21 28.84 -32.47 17.10
N PHE A 22 28.99 -33.56 16.35
CA PHE A 22 28.66 -33.58 14.92
C PHE A 22 27.16 -33.47 14.66
N LEU A 23 26.31 -34.12 15.49
CA LEU A 23 24.85 -33.98 15.38
C LEU A 23 24.37 -32.56 15.70
N SER A 24 24.98 -31.87 16.66
CA SER A 24 24.59 -30.50 17.02
C SER A 24 25.01 -29.48 15.96
N MET A 25 26.14 -29.69 15.27
CA MET A 25 26.57 -28.87 14.14
C MET A 25 25.67 -29.05 12.90
N LEU A 26 25.15 -30.25 12.65
CA LEU A 26 24.20 -30.52 11.57
C LEU A 26 22.83 -29.83 11.77
N CYS A 27 22.43 -29.56 13.00
CA CYS A 27 21.19 -28.85 13.31
C CYS A 27 21.30 -27.31 13.22
N LEU A 28 22.52 -26.76 13.17
CA LEU A 28 22.74 -25.30 13.17
C LEU A 28 22.64 -24.66 11.77
N SER A 29 22.74 -25.44 10.70
CA SER A 29 22.74 -24.92 9.32
C SER A 29 21.34 -24.82 8.67
N ALA A 30 20.27 -25.16 9.40
CA ALA A 30 18.90 -25.11 8.89
C ALA A 30 18.10 -23.88 9.35
N ALA A 31 18.77 -22.80 9.77
CA ALA A 31 18.12 -21.50 9.89
C ALA A 31 17.89 -20.94 8.48
N GLN A 32 16.84 -21.43 7.82
CA GLN A 32 16.40 -20.93 6.53
C GLN A 32 16.08 -19.44 6.66
N GLU A 33 16.89 -18.59 6.04
CA GLU A 33 16.64 -17.15 5.93
C GLU A 33 15.28 -16.97 5.21
N ARG A 34 14.22 -16.68 5.98
CA ARG A 34 12.94 -16.25 5.40
C ARG A 34 13.16 -14.86 4.83
N ARG A 35 13.55 -14.79 3.55
CA ARG A 35 13.43 -13.55 2.78
C ARG A 35 11.95 -13.25 2.60
N THR A 36 11.44 -12.35 3.44
CA THR A 36 10.11 -11.78 3.28
C THR A 36 10.14 -10.85 2.07
N TYR A 37 9.66 -11.31 0.93
CA TYR A 37 9.41 -10.45 -0.22
C TYR A 37 8.15 -9.63 0.06
N ILE A 38 8.32 -8.38 0.50
CA ILE A 38 7.22 -7.40 0.51
C ILE A 38 7.12 -6.85 -0.91
N GLY A 39 6.27 -7.45 -1.75
CA GLY A 39 5.90 -6.88 -3.03
C GLY A 39 5.14 -5.57 -2.79
N ARG A 40 5.78 -4.43 -3.03
CA ARG A 40 5.09 -3.13 -3.07
C ARG A 40 4.46 -2.98 -4.45
N TYR A 41 3.24 -3.45 -4.62
CA TYR A 41 2.48 -3.18 -5.83
C TYR A 41 1.85 -1.79 -5.71
N LEU A 42 2.47 -0.79 -6.34
CA LEU A 42 1.81 0.50 -6.59
C LEU A 42 1.08 0.39 -7.92
N THR A 43 -0.14 0.89 -8.00
CA THR A 43 -0.84 1.03 -9.27
C THR A 43 -0.17 2.13 -10.09
N ASP A 44 0.16 1.87 -11.36
CA ASP A 44 0.80 2.86 -12.22
C ASP A 44 -0.13 4.04 -12.53
N PHE A 45 0.41 5.26 -12.43
CA PHE A 45 -0.25 6.46 -12.92
C PHE A 45 -0.23 6.47 -14.45
N ARG A 46 -1.42 6.52 -15.06
CA ARG A 46 -1.58 6.44 -16.52
C ARG A 46 -1.56 7.80 -17.22
N GLY A 47 -1.19 8.87 -16.51
CA GLY A 47 -1.27 10.24 -16.99
C GLY A 47 -2.58 10.95 -16.59
N PRO A 48 -2.78 12.18 -17.09
CA PRO A 48 -3.96 12.99 -16.80
C PRO A 48 -5.27 12.23 -17.04
N GLN A 49 -6.28 12.49 -16.22
CA GLN A 49 -7.59 11.87 -16.33
C GLN A 49 -8.68 12.94 -16.35
N VAL A 50 -9.77 12.67 -17.06
CA VAL A 50 -10.94 13.55 -17.09
C VAL A 50 -12.16 12.75 -16.67
N TYR A 51 -12.92 13.29 -15.72
CA TYR A 51 -14.25 12.82 -15.37
C TYR A 51 -15.26 13.94 -15.65
N LYS A 52 -16.34 13.60 -16.38
CA LYS A 52 -17.44 14.52 -16.63
C LYS A 52 -18.62 14.18 -15.73
N ASP A 53 -18.99 15.11 -14.87
CA ASP A 53 -20.27 15.05 -14.16
C ASP A 53 -21.42 15.06 -15.14
N GLN A 54 -22.21 14.00 -15.15
CA GLN A 54 -23.33 13.81 -16.08
C GLN A 54 -24.50 14.76 -15.78
N LYS A 55 -24.67 15.23 -14.54
CA LYS A 55 -25.81 16.07 -14.16
C LYS A 55 -25.50 17.57 -14.29
N GLY A 56 -24.44 18.04 -13.63
CA GLY A 56 -24.06 19.45 -13.61
C GLY A 56 -23.22 19.88 -14.81
N GLY A 57 -22.59 18.92 -15.51
CA GLY A 57 -21.72 19.20 -16.65
C GLY A 57 -20.33 19.74 -16.29
N THR A 58 -19.98 19.76 -15.00
CA THR A 58 -18.63 20.08 -14.51
C THR A 58 -17.65 19.00 -14.96
N LEU A 59 -16.51 19.41 -15.51
CA LEU A 59 -15.39 18.55 -15.81
C LEU A 59 -14.42 18.57 -14.63
N LEU A 60 -14.05 17.40 -14.14
CA LEU A 60 -12.96 17.21 -13.20
C LEU A 60 -11.74 16.70 -13.97
N TYR A 61 -10.64 17.42 -13.89
CA TYR A 61 -9.39 17.11 -14.56
C TYR A 61 -8.32 16.79 -13.53
N VAL A 62 -7.83 15.55 -13.52
CA VAL A 62 -6.61 15.16 -12.82
C VAL A 62 -5.43 15.64 -13.64
N GLU A 63 -4.59 16.48 -13.05
CA GLU A 63 -3.49 17.13 -13.75
C GLU A 63 -2.34 16.19 -14.09
N THR A 64 -1.37 16.69 -14.86
CA THR A 64 -0.21 15.91 -15.34
C THR A 64 0.72 15.41 -14.24
N ASP A 65 0.71 16.04 -13.07
CA ASP A 65 1.47 15.55 -11.93
C ASP A 65 0.79 14.37 -11.21
N GLY A 66 -0.47 14.09 -11.57
CA GLY A 66 -1.30 13.06 -10.95
C GLY A 66 -1.70 13.38 -9.52
N ARG A 67 -1.51 14.59 -9.03
CA ARG A 67 -1.83 14.97 -7.64
C ARG A 67 -3.02 15.91 -7.55
N HIS A 68 -3.08 16.87 -8.45
CA HIS A 68 -4.09 17.92 -8.40
C HIS A 68 -5.33 17.54 -9.21
N VAL A 69 -6.48 18.01 -8.73
CA VAL A 69 -7.76 17.95 -9.43
C VAL A 69 -8.27 19.37 -9.62
N ALA A 70 -8.55 19.73 -10.87
CA ALA A 70 -9.20 20.97 -11.22
C ALA A 70 -10.67 20.72 -11.62
N ALA A 71 -11.59 21.54 -11.12
CA ALA A 71 -12.95 21.59 -11.64
C ALA A 71 -13.11 22.72 -12.64
N ILE A 72 -13.72 22.38 -13.77
CA ILE A 72 -13.93 23.28 -14.90
C ILE A 72 -15.42 23.26 -15.23
N SER A 73 -16.03 24.43 -15.29
CA SER A 73 -17.43 24.58 -15.67
C SER A 73 -17.67 24.19 -17.13
N ARG A 74 -18.94 24.03 -17.50
CA ARG A 74 -19.34 23.67 -18.87
C ARG A 74 -18.89 24.67 -19.94
N ASP A 75 -18.76 25.94 -19.58
CA ASP A 75 -18.26 27.04 -20.43
C ASP A 75 -16.72 27.20 -20.38
N GLY A 76 -16.00 26.30 -19.68
CA GLY A 76 -14.54 26.27 -19.68
C GLY A 76 -13.87 27.12 -18.60
N ARG A 77 -14.62 27.63 -17.62
CA ARG A 77 -14.05 28.42 -16.52
C ARG A 77 -13.52 27.51 -15.41
N LEU A 78 -12.33 27.81 -14.91
CA LEU A 78 -11.81 27.15 -13.70
C LEU A 78 -12.66 27.55 -12.49
N LEU A 79 -13.18 26.55 -11.77
CA LEU A 79 -13.98 26.73 -10.56
C LEU A 79 -13.12 26.61 -9.30
N TRP A 80 -12.28 25.57 -9.23
CA TRP A 80 -11.34 25.33 -8.14
C TRP A 80 -10.22 24.38 -8.57
N ASN A 81 -9.13 24.34 -7.79
CA ASN A 81 -8.02 23.40 -7.91
C ASN A 81 -7.63 22.91 -6.50
N ARG A 82 -7.46 21.59 -6.32
CA ARG A 82 -7.23 20.94 -5.02
C ARG A 82 -6.17 19.83 -5.12
N ASP A 83 -5.38 19.66 -4.06
CA ASP A 83 -4.58 18.45 -3.83
C ASP A 83 -5.28 17.64 -2.73
N PRO A 84 -6.11 16.63 -3.06
CA PRO A 84 -6.87 15.89 -2.06
C PRO A 84 -6.01 15.17 -1.02
N PHE A 85 -4.76 14.80 -1.36
CA PHE A 85 -3.88 14.15 -0.40
C PHE A 85 -3.38 15.15 0.66
N ASN A 86 -2.90 16.31 0.20
CA ASN A 86 -2.41 17.35 1.10
C ASN A 86 -3.54 18.06 1.87
N ASP A 87 -4.62 18.44 1.18
CA ASP A 87 -5.72 19.23 1.74
C ASP A 87 -6.43 18.47 2.88
N ALA A 88 -6.56 17.15 2.76
CA ALA A 88 -7.14 16.29 3.79
C ALA A 88 -6.11 15.73 4.79
N HIS A 89 -4.85 16.17 4.71
CA HIS A 89 -3.77 15.80 5.63
C HIS A 89 -3.61 14.28 5.79
N LEU A 90 -3.63 13.55 4.67
CA LEU A 90 -3.54 12.09 4.72
C LEU A 90 -2.18 11.65 5.30
N PRO A 91 -2.17 10.65 6.18
CA PRO A 91 -0.91 10.09 6.66
C PRO A 91 -0.18 9.37 5.52
N PHE A 92 1.13 9.25 5.66
CA PHE A 92 1.95 8.43 4.76
C PHE A 92 1.41 7.00 4.68
N TYR A 93 1.28 6.50 3.46
CA TYR A 93 1.00 5.09 3.20
C TYR A 93 1.65 4.65 1.89
N ARG A 94 2.57 3.66 1.95
CA ARG A 94 3.32 3.03 0.84
C ARG A 94 4.23 3.94 -0.01
N THR A 95 3.90 5.21 -0.24
CA THR A 95 4.66 6.16 -1.04
C THR A 95 4.54 7.59 -0.48
N GLU A 96 5.60 8.39 -0.61
CA GLU A 96 5.65 9.79 -0.18
C GLU A 96 4.93 10.73 -1.14
N LYS A 97 4.75 10.31 -2.40
CA LYS A 97 4.10 11.11 -3.45
C LYS A 97 2.96 10.30 -4.09
N PRO A 98 1.83 10.12 -3.38
CA PRO A 98 0.70 9.42 -3.94
C PRO A 98 0.15 10.14 -5.18
N GLN A 99 -0.25 9.36 -6.17
CA GLN A 99 -0.85 9.85 -7.41
C GLN A 99 -2.24 9.27 -7.57
N ILE A 100 -3.17 10.07 -8.09
CA ILE A 100 -4.54 9.70 -8.39
C ILE A 100 -4.54 8.74 -9.59
N VAL A 101 -4.86 7.49 -9.31
CA VAL A 101 -4.96 6.42 -10.31
C VAL A 101 -6.39 6.17 -10.75
N TYR A 102 -7.37 6.73 -10.03
CA TYR A 102 -8.78 6.65 -10.39
C TYR A 102 -9.52 7.91 -9.95
N ILE A 103 -10.34 8.43 -10.86
CA ILE A 103 -11.41 9.39 -10.60
C ILE A 103 -12.68 8.91 -11.33
N GLY A 104 -13.80 8.86 -10.63
CA GLY A 104 -15.01 8.32 -11.24
C GLY A 104 -16.24 8.31 -10.34
N PRO A 105 -17.32 7.63 -10.76
CA PRO A 105 -18.54 7.56 -9.96
C PRO A 105 -18.27 6.85 -8.63
N VAL A 106 -18.96 7.29 -7.57
CA VAL A 106 -18.90 6.63 -6.25
C VAL A 106 -19.71 5.33 -6.28
N SER A 107 -19.05 4.17 -6.24
CA SER A 107 -19.70 2.85 -6.10
C SER A 107 -19.79 2.43 -4.63
N LYS A 108 -20.95 1.97 -4.16
CA LYS A 108 -21.22 1.21 -2.90
C LYS A 108 -20.62 1.70 -1.55
N PHE A 109 -19.81 2.74 -1.49
CA PHE A 109 -19.30 3.31 -0.24
C PHE A 109 -20.38 4.09 0.51
N ASP A 110 -20.27 4.09 1.83
CA ASP A 110 -20.99 5.00 2.72
C ASP A 110 -20.45 6.41 2.49
N LEU A 111 -21.35 7.30 2.06
CA LEU A 111 -21.01 8.71 1.88
C LEU A 111 -20.96 9.41 3.23
N PRO A 112 -20.13 10.46 3.37
CA PRO A 112 -20.20 11.33 4.53
C PRO A 112 -21.63 11.86 4.72
N VAL A 113 -22.04 12.06 5.98
CA VAL A 113 -23.38 12.57 6.30
C VAL A 113 -23.62 13.90 5.58
N GLY A 114 -24.77 14.00 4.89
CA GLY A 114 -25.15 15.19 4.12
C GLY A 114 -24.56 15.27 2.71
N TRP A 115 -23.80 14.25 2.26
CA TRP A 115 -23.28 14.21 0.90
C TRP A 115 -24.18 13.38 -0.01
N GLU A 116 -24.50 13.93 -1.18
CA GLU A 116 -25.30 13.25 -2.19
C GLU A 116 -24.39 12.56 -3.22
N ARG A 117 -24.73 11.32 -3.58
CA ARG A 117 -23.89 10.45 -4.42
C ARG A 117 -23.59 11.06 -5.79
N ASP A 118 -24.57 11.69 -6.39
CA ASP A 118 -24.50 12.34 -7.69
C ASP A 118 -23.77 13.69 -7.66
N LYS A 119 -23.43 14.20 -6.47
CA LYS A 119 -22.62 15.42 -6.28
C LYS A 119 -21.18 15.10 -5.88
N CYS A 120 -20.79 13.82 -5.95
CA CYS A 120 -19.49 13.34 -5.50
C CYS A 120 -18.84 12.42 -6.55
N VAL A 121 -17.51 12.34 -6.48
CA VAL A 121 -16.70 11.36 -7.19
C VAL A 121 -15.85 10.57 -6.21
N ALA A 122 -15.52 9.34 -6.56
CA ALA A 122 -14.53 8.55 -5.85
C ALA A 122 -13.14 8.87 -6.41
N ILE A 123 -12.16 8.96 -5.50
CA ILE A 123 -10.73 9.13 -5.81
C ILE A 123 -9.98 7.97 -5.18
N ALA A 124 -9.09 7.34 -5.94
CA ALA A 124 -8.14 6.36 -5.41
C ALA A 124 -6.71 6.74 -5.79
N PHE A 125 -5.80 6.56 -4.85
CA PHE A 125 -4.37 6.82 -5.00
C PHE A 125 -3.61 5.52 -5.29
N ASN A 126 -2.46 5.63 -5.96
CA ASN A 126 -1.54 4.50 -6.15
C ASN A 126 -0.97 3.95 -4.82
N SER A 127 -1.06 4.72 -3.74
CA SER A 127 -0.79 4.24 -2.38
C SER A 127 -1.83 3.23 -1.88
N SER A 128 -2.95 3.05 -2.58
CA SER A 128 -4.13 2.28 -2.16
C SER A 128 -5.00 2.96 -1.10
N GLN A 129 -4.70 4.21 -0.75
CA GLN A 129 -5.66 5.06 -0.03
C GLN A 129 -6.76 5.53 -0.99
N PHE A 130 -7.97 5.72 -0.47
CA PHE A 130 -9.10 6.18 -1.25
C PHE A 130 -10.07 7.04 -0.43
N GLY A 131 -10.96 7.72 -1.14
CA GLY A 131 -11.98 8.56 -0.53
C GLY A 131 -12.99 9.09 -1.54
N VAL A 132 -13.78 10.05 -1.10
CA VAL A 132 -14.79 10.73 -1.91
C VAL A 132 -14.52 12.23 -1.96
N MET A 133 -14.70 12.83 -3.12
CA MET A 133 -14.54 14.27 -3.35
C MET A 133 -15.88 14.87 -3.80
N ARG A 134 -16.27 15.99 -3.20
CA ARG A 134 -17.46 16.74 -3.60
C ARG A 134 -17.15 17.62 -4.81
N ILE A 135 -18.02 17.58 -5.81
CA ILE A 135 -17.81 18.26 -7.10
C ILE A 135 -17.90 19.79 -6.95
N PHE A 136 -18.75 20.28 -6.06
CA PHE A 136 -19.03 21.72 -5.92
C PHE A 136 -17.81 22.54 -5.48
N ASP A 137 -17.05 22.06 -4.49
CA ASP A 137 -15.96 22.81 -3.85
C ASP A 137 -14.63 22.04 -3.73
N GLY A 138 -14.62 20.79 -4.19
CA GLY A 138 -13.45 19.93 -4.16
C GLY A 138 -13.10 19.42 -2.76
N GLU A 139 -13.99 19.53 -1.77
CA GLU A 139 -13.74 18.92 -0.46
C GLU A 139 -13.54 17.41 -0.63
N PHE A 140 -12.43 16.89 -0.11
CA PHE A 140 -12.12 15.46 -0.11
C PHE A 140 -12.26 14.88 1.30
N LYS A 141 -12.87 13.70 1.40
CA LYS A 141 -12.98 12.92 2.63
C LYS A 141 -12.36 11.55 2.42
N PHE A 142 -11.33 11.28 3.21
CA PHE A 142 -10.70 9.97 3.31
C PHE A 142 -11.71 8.92 3.79
N GLN A 143 -11.68 7.73 3.17
CA GLN A 143 -12.59 6.63 3.49
C GLN A 143 -11.86 5.35 3.90
N GLY A 144 -10.59 5.20 3.53
CA GLY A 144 -9.82 4.03 3.92
C GLY A 144 -8.64 3.74 3.00
N GLN A 145 -8.08 2.54 3.18
CA GLN A 145 -6.96 2.03 2.41
C GLN A 145 -7.06 0.51 2.28
N ASP A 146 -6.63 -0.02 1.14
CA ASP A 146 -6.59 -1.46 0.83
C ASP A 146 -5.17 -2.05 0.95
#